data_AF-V5GF22-F1
#
_entry.id   AF-V5GF22-F1
#
_cell.length_a   1.000
_cell.length_b   1.000
_cell.length_c   1.000
_cell.angle_alpha   90.00
_cell.angle_beta   90.00
_cell.angle_gamma   90.00
#
_symmetry.space_group_name_H-M   'P 1'
#
loop_
_entity.id
_entity.type
_entity.pdbx_description
1 polymer ?
#
loop_
_entity_poly.entity_id
_entity_poly.type
_entity_poly.pdbx_seq_one_letter_code
_entity_poly.pdbx_strand_id
1 'polypeptide(L)'
;GAFGRRCECTSEEISRDITKMDCIDPKNPNGTSCSGKGQCICGRCDCETRSNDNESIYGPYCECDNFSCERHDGKLCSDHGTCECGECHCTDEWTGSNCACRKSKANCYPPGTDSNVTCSGHGTCECGQCVCDYVK
;
A
#
# COMPACT_ATOMS: atom_id res chain seq x y z
N GLY A 1 -26.40 20.72 22.58
CA GLY A 1 -25.11 21.40 22.78
C GLY A 1 -24.10 20.87 21.79
N ALA A 2 -23.10 21.66 21.39
CA ALA A 2 -21.99 21.17 20.56
C ALA A 2 -20.77 20.84 21.44
N PHE A 3 -19.99 19.84 21.05
CA PHE A 3 -18.90 19.25 21.83
C PHE A 3 -17.74 18.82 20.92
N GLY A 4 -16.61 18.43 21.50
CA GLY A 4 -15.38 18.13 20.77
C GLY A 4 -14.41 19.32 20.69
N ARG A 5 -13.19 19.09 20.21
CA ARG A 5 -12.10 20.11 20.25
C ARG A 5 -12.32 21.24 19.24
N ARG A 6 -13.17 21.02 18.24
CA ARG A 6 -13.59 21.95 17.19
C ARG A 6 -15.12 22.10 17.14
N CYS A 7 -15.83 21.77 18.22
CA CYS A 7 -17.30 21.77 18.27
C CYS A 7 -17.95 20.90 17.19
N GLU A 8 -17.28 19.82 16.82
CA GLU A 8 -17.58 18.91 15.72
C GLU A 8 -18.67 17.88 16.04
N CYS A 9 -19.15 17.87 17.28
CA CYS A 9 -20.11 16.90 17.77
C CYS A 9 -21.35 17.57 18.34
N THR A 10 -22.47 16.87 18.29
CA THR A 10 -23.76 17.28 18.83
C THR A 10 -24.11 16.51 20.09
N SER A 11 -25.08 17.03 20.86
CA SER A 11 -25.63 16.34 22.02
C SER A 11 -26.27 15.00 21.67
N GLU A 12 -26.76 14.83 20.44
CA GLU A 12 -27.35 13.59 19.95
C GLU A 12 -26.29 12.53 19.67
N GLU A 13 -25.17 12.94 19.10
CA GLU A 13 -23.99 12.08 18.92
C GLU A 13 -23.50 11.59 20.28
N ILE A 14 -23.34 12.46 21.29
CA ILE A 14 -22.88 12.04 22.63
C ILE A 14 -23.94 11.25 23.44
N SER A 15 -25.23 11.40 23.10
CA SER A 15 -26.31 10.67 23.77
C SER A 15 -26.43 9.21 23.31
N ARG A 16 -25.97 8.91 22.09
CA ARG A 16 -25.59 7.54 21.77
C ARG A 16 -24.34 7.30 22.59
N ASP A 17 -24.29 6.16 23.28
CA ASP A 17 -23.09 5.68 23.94
C ASP A 17 -22.03 5.50 22.82
N ILE A 18 -21.40 6.59 22.37
CA ILE A 18 -20.27 6.64 21.44
C ILE A 18 -19.13 6.05 22.24
N THR A 19 -19.24 4.75 22.37
CA THR A 19 -18.26 3.90 22.98
C THR A 19 -17.15 3.77 21.97
N LYS A 20 -15.95 3.49 22.46
CA LYS A 20 -14.78 3.08 21.66
C LYS A 20 -15.11 2.16 20.47
N MET A 21 -16.22 1.40 20.53
CA MET A 21 -16.68 0.45 19.53
C MET A 21 -16.95 1.06 18.15
N ASP A 22 -17.47 2.29 18.07
CA ASP A 22 -17.75 2.93 16.77
C ASP A 22 -16.49 3.26 15.97
N CYS A 23 -15.34 3.27 16.65
CA CYS A 23 -14.04 3.57 16.06
C CYS A 23 -13.15 2.31 15.97
N ILE A 24 -13.68 1.11 16.21
CA ILE A 24 -12.96 -0.15 15.99
C ILE A 24 -13.39 -0.71 14.65
N ASP A 25 -12.42 -1.08 13.81
CA ASP A 25 -12.71 -1.70 12.52
C ASP A 25 -13.51 -3.00 12.72
N PRO A 26 -14.71 -3.13 12.14
CA PRO A 26 -15.51 -4.36 12.22
C PRO A 26 -14.79 -5.61 11.69
N LYS A 27 -13.80 -5.46 10.79
CA LYS A 27 -12.96 -6.56 10.31
C LYS A 27 -11.95 -7.02 11.35
N ASN A 28 -11.62 -6.16 12.30
CA ASN A 28 -10.73 -6.44 13.42
C ASN A 28 -11.38 -6.00 14.75
N PRO A 29 -12.37 -6.76 15.26
CA PRO A 29 -13.16 -6.35 16.43
C PRO A 29 -12.36 -6.33 17.74
N ASN A 30 -11.20 -6.99 17.78
CA ASN A 30 -10.23 -6.90 18.89
C ASN A 30 -9.14 -5.85 18.63
N GLY A 31 -9.29 -5.07 17.56
CA GLY A 31 -8.37 -4.02 17.16
C GLY A 31 -8.38 -2.85 18.13
N THR A 32 -7.37 -1.99 17.98
CA THR A 32 -7.33 -0.73 18.71
C THR A 32 -8.24 0.27 18.00
N SER A 33 -8.90 1.14 18.77
CA SER A 33 -9.67 2.25 18.24
C SER A 33 -8.82 3.08 17.25
N CYS A 34 -9.37 3.39 16.08
CA CYS A 34 -8.70 4.08 14.98
C CYS A 34 -7.36 3.45 14.58
N SER A 35 -7.28 2.11 14.67
CA SER A 35 -6.06 1.33 14.37
C SER A 35 -4.83 1.78 15.17
N GLY A 36 -5.01 2.55 16.26
CA GLY A 36 -3.93 3.18 17.01
C GLY A 36 -3.20 4.30 16.26
N LYS A 37 -3.72 4.75 15.12
CA LYS A 37 -3.12 5.79 14.25
C LYS A 37 -3.97 7.07 14.20
N GLY A 38 -4.81 7.29 15.20
CA GLY A 38 -5.77 8.39 15.21
C GLY A 38 -6.52 8.51 16.53
N GLN A 39 -7.33 9.56 16.64
CA GLN A 39 -8.20 9.81 17.78
C GLN A 39 -9.66 9.55 17.42
N CYS A 40 -10.36 8.80 18.27
CA CYS A 40 -11.80 8.61 18.13
C CYS A 40 -12.53 9.84 18.65
N ILE A 41 -13.14 10.58 17.75
CA ILE A 41 -13.88 11.81 18.04
C ILE A 41 -15.30 11.60 17.52
N CYS A 42 -16.24 11.44 18.45
CA CYS A 42 -17.67 11.40 18.15
C CYS A 42 -18.04 10.32 17.12
N GLY A 43 -17.48 9.12 17.34
CA GLY A 43 -17.78 7.93 16.55
C GLY A 43 -17.07 7.89 15.20
N ARG A 44 -16.14 8.83 14.95
CA ARG A 44 -15.30 8.84 13.76
C ARG A 44 -13.84 8.97 14.16
N CYS A 45 -12.96 8.37 13.35
CA CYS A 45 -11.53 8.53 13.53
C CYS A 45 -10.99 9.80 12.85
N ASP A 46 -10.28 10.60 13.64
CA ASP A 46 -9.43 11.70 13.18
C ASP A 46 -7.99 11.17 13.10
N CYS A 47 -7.54 10.83 11.88
CA CYS A 47 -6.25 10.18 11.65
C CYS A 47 -5.07 11.12 11.91
N GLU A 48 -3.98 10.57 12.40
CA GLU A 48 -2.76 11.34 12.66
C GLU A 48 -2.14 11.85 11.36
N THR A 49 -1.79 13.14 11.37
CA THR A 49 -1.01 13.76 10.30
C THR A 49 0.48 13.53 10.53
N ARG A 50 1.21 13.23 9.47
CA ARG A 50 2.65 12.99 9.51
C ARG A 50 3.42 14.30 9.32
N SER A 51 4.71 14.31 9.68
CA SER A 51 5.58 15.47 9.44
C SER A 51 5.91 15.70 7.96
N ASN A 52 5.76 14.65 7.14
CA ASN A 52 5.93 14.70 5.70
C ASN A 52 4.55 14.80 5.07
N ASP A 53 4.28 15.88 4.34
CA ASP A 53 2.98 16.13 3.70
C ASP A 53 2.61 15.09 2.63
N ASN A 54 3.60 14.37 2.11
CA ASN A 54 3.37 13.27 1.17
C ASN A 54 2.99 11.96 1.86
N GLU A 55 3.12 11.86 3.20
CA GLU A 55 2.72 10.70 3.98
C GLU A 55 1.34 10.94 4.61
N SER A 56 0.38 10.07 4.28
CA SER A 56 -0.99 10.18 4.77
C SER A 56 -1.46 8.86 5.36
N ILE A 57 -2.12 8.97 6.52
CA ILE A 57 -2.91 7.89 7.12
C ILE A 57 -4.37 8.22 6.84
N TYR A 58 -5.12 7.25 6.33
CA TYR A 58 -6.48 7.46 5.87
C TYR A 58 -7.33 6.21 6.08
N GLY A 59 -8.62 6.33 5.73
CA GLY A 59 -9.63 5.30 5.97
C GLY A 59 -10.53 5.65 7.16
N PRO A 60 -11.73 5.05 7.23
CA PRO A 60 -12.71 5.28 8.30
C PRO A 60 -12.17 4.98 9.71
N TYR A 61 -11.22 4.06 9.83
CA TYR A 61 -10.61 3.64 11.08
C TYR A 61 -9.09 3.87 11.08
N CYS A 62 -8.59 4.75 10.21
CA CYS A 62 -7.16 5.02 10.02
C CYS A 62 -6.34 3.75 9.76
N GLU A 63 -6.95 2.78 9.07
CA GLU A 63 -6.39 1.46 8.81
C GLU A 63 -5.42 1.45 7.62
N CYS A 64 -5.47 2.46 6.76
CA CYS A 64 -4.66 2.55 5.57
C CYS A 64 -3.62 3.67 5.68
N ASP A 65 -2.48 3.48 5.02
CA ASP A 65 -1.50 4.52 4.78
C ASP A 65 -0.79 4.30 3.43
N ASN A 66 -0.13 5.34 2.94
CA ASN A 66 0.56 5.34 1.65
C ASN A 66 2.09 5.16 1.76
N PHE A 67 2.60 4.69 2.90
CA PHE A 67 4.03 4.60 3.16
C PHE A 67 4.51 3.27 3.78
N SER A 68 3.59 2.37 4.13
CA SER A 68 3.90 1.05 4.71
C SER A 68 3.92 -0.11 3.70
N CYS A 69 3.92 0.16 2.40
CA CYS A 69 4.09 -0.88 1.38
C CYS A 69 5.53 -1.43 1.33
N GLU A 70 5.71 -2.53 0.59
CA GLU A 70 7.02 -3.17 0.41
C GLU A 70 8.05 -2.21 -0.19
N ARG A 71 9.28 -2.31 0.33
CA ARG A 71 10.44 -1.57 -0.17
C ARG A 71 11.43 -2.52 -0.81
N HIS A 72 11.93 -2.14 -1.98
CA HIS A 72 13.06 -2.80 -2.64
C HIS A 72 14.21 -1.79 -2.72
N ASP A 73 15.41 -2.18 -2.31
CA ASP A 73 16.58 -1.28 -2.22
C ASP A 73 16.28 0.04 -1.46
N GLY A 74 15.45 -0.03 -0.42
CA GLY A 74 15.03 1.12 0.39
C GLY A 74 13.95 2.00 -0.23
N LYS A 75 13.56 1.77 -1.49
CA LYS A 75 12.57 2.53 -2.24
C LYS A 75 11.17 1.91 -2.10
N LEU A 76 10.19 2.73 -1.77
CA LEU A 76 8.79 2.30 -1.64
C LEU A 76 8.24 1.93 -3.02
N CYS A 77 7.70 0.73 -3.17
CA CYS A 77 7.24 0.21 -4.46
C CYS A 77 8.29 0.36 -5.58
N SER A 78 9.58 0.24 -5.22
CA SER A 78 10.73 0.40 -6.13
C SER A 78 10.79 1.75 -6.88
N ASP A 79 10.11 2.79 -6.42
CA ASP A 79 9.84 4.05 -7.16
C ASP A 79 9.10 3.84 -8.50
N HIS A 80 8.49 2.67 -8.69
CA HIS A 80 7.81 2.27 -9.92
C HIS A 80 6.30 2.06 -9.75
N GLY A 81 5.74 2.56 -8.65
CA GLY A 81 4.33 2.47 -8.34
C GLY A 81 3.92 3.39 -7.21
N THR A 82 2.61 3.46 -6.97
CA THR A 82 2.02 4.15 -5.82
C THR A 82 1.67 3.14 -4.74
N CYS A 83 1.90 3.52 -3.48
CA CYS A 83 1.49 2.69 -2.34
C CYS A 83 0.08 3.07 -1.92
N GLU A 84 -0.84 2.12 -1.92
CA GLU A 84 -2.21 2.32 -1.43
C GLU A 84 -2.55 1.20 -0.44
N CYS A 85 -2.74 1.57 0.83
CA CYS A 85 -3.18 0.68 1.90
C CYS A 85 -2.38 -0.64 2.03
N GLY A 86 -1.05 -0.56 1.87
CA GLY A 86 -0.16 -1.72 1.98
C GLY A 86 0.05 -2.49 0.68
N GLU A 87 -0.60 -2.11 -0.43
CA GLU A 87 -0.40 -2.68 -1.75
C GLU A 87 0.29 -1.69 -2.70
N CYS A 88 1.25 -2.19 -3.49
CA CYS A 88 1.89 -1.38 -4.52
C CYS A 88 1.11 -1.47 -5.84
N HIS A 89 0.55 -0.35 -6.28
CA HIS A 89 -0.01 -0.20 -7.61
C HIS A 89 1.08 0.20 -8.60
N CYS A 90 1.60 -0.79 -9.31
CA CYS A 90 2.70 -0.59 -10.24
C CYS A 90 2.27 0.20 -11.48
N THR A 91 3.19 1.02 -11.97
CA THR A 91 3.09 1.65 -13.30
C THR A 91 3.08 0.59 -14.41
N ASP A 92 2.62 0.97 -15.60
CA ASP A 92 2.33 0.04 -16.70
C ASP A 92 3.49 -0.89 -17.08
N GLU A 93 4.74 -0.47 -16.87
CA GLU A 93 5.94 -1.22 -17.22
C GLU A 93 6.43 -2.19 -16.14
N TRP A 94 5.83 -2.16 -14.93
CA TRP A 94 6.34 -2.87 -13.75
C TRP A 94 5.29 -3.77 -13.10
N THR A 95 5.74 -4.84 -12.45
CA THR A 95 4.90 -5.87 -11.83
C THR A 95 5.57 -6.43 -10.57
N GLY A 96 4.87 -7.30 -9.86
CA GLY A 96 5.26 -7.86 -8.57
C GLY A 96 4.73 -7.04 -7.39
N SER A 97 4.77 -7.61 -6.18
CA SER A 97 4.25 -7.00 -4.94
C SER A 97 4.92 -5.68 -4.57
N ASN A 98 6.14 -5.47 -5.03
CA ASN A 98 6.97 -4.29 -4.77
C ASN A 98 7.33 -3.50 -6.04
N CYS A 99 6.72 -3.84 -7.18
CA CYS A 99 7.02 -3.23 -8.49
C CYS A 99 8.50 -3.28 -8.92
N ALA A 100 9.29 -4.22 -8.41
CA ALA A 100 10.70 -4.37 -8.77
C ALA A 100 10.90 -5.08 -10.12
N CYS A 101 9.87 -5.72 -10.66
CA CYS A 101 9.98 -6.58 -11.83
C CYS A 101 9.48 -5.86 -13.09
N ARG A 102 10.31 -5.75 -14.13
CA ARG A 102 9.87 -5.17 -15.40
C ARG A 102 9.00 -6.17 -16.18
N LYS A 103 7.87 -5.71 -16.72
CA LYS A 103 6.98 -6.54 -17.58
C LYS A 103 7.61 -6.86 -18.92
N SER A 104 8.41 -5.94 -19.46
CA SER A 104 9.07 -6.11 -20.76
C SER A 104 10.14 -7.19 -20.71
N LYS A 105 10.07 -8.12 -21.67
CA LYS A 105 11.10 -9.14 -21.92
C LYS A 105 12.18 -8.67 -22.91
N ALA A 106 12.18 -7.39 -23.28
CA ALA A 106 13.09 -6.83 -24.27
C ALA A 106 14.56 -7.21 -24.01
N ASN A 107 14.98 -7.14 -22.74
CA ASN A 107 16.34 -7.43 -22.30
C ASN A 107 16.72 -8.92 -22.38
N CYS A 108 15.76 -9.81 -22.57
CA CYS A 108 15.96 -11.25 -22.66
C CYS A 108 16.05 -11.74 -24.11
N TYR A 109 15.81 -10.89 -25.10
CA TYR A 109 15.99 -11.25 -26.50
C TYR A 109 17.47 -11.07 -26.93
N PRO A 110 17.99 -11.97 -27.77
CA PRO A 110 19.34 -11.84 -28.28
C PRO A 110 19.51 -10.57 -29.14
N PRO A 111 20.55 -9.75 -28.89
CA PRO A 111 20.75 -8.49 -29.60
C PRO A 111 21.05 -8.75 -31.09
N GLY A 112 20.47 -7.93 -31.96
CA GLY A 112 20.76 -7.98 -33.40
C GLY A 112 20.11 -9.15 -34.16
N THR A 113 19.08 -9.77 -33.60
CA THR A 113 18.32 -10.83 -34.27
C THR A 113 16.82 -10.57 -34.20
N ASP A 114 16.07 -10.93 -35.25
CA ASP A 114 14.60 -10.96 -35.24
C ASP A 114 14.04 -12.19 -34.50
N SER A 115 14.89 -12.88 -33.72
CA SER A 115 14.50 -14.10 -33.01
C SER A 115 13.64 -13.73 -31.80
N ASN A 116 12.45 -14.32 -31.74
CA ASN A 116 11.56 -14.23 -30.57
C ASN A 116 11.95 -15.22 -29.44
N VAL A 117 13.11 -15.88 -29.55
CA VAL A 117 13.60 -16.83 -28.57
C VAL A 117 14.26 -16.06 -27.41
N THR A 118 13.60 -16.05 -26.25
CA THR A 118 14.16 -15.47 -25.03
C THR A 118 15.28 -16.36 -24.47
N CYS A 119 16.31 -15.74 -23.88
CA CYS A 119 17.39 -16.42 -23.16
C CYS A 119 18.08 -17.52 -24.00
N SER A 120 18.17 -17.30 -25.31
CA SER A 120 18.74 -18.24 -26.28
C SER A 120 18.14 -19.65 -26.24
N GLY A 121 16.96 -19.84 -25.64
CA GLY A 121 16.32 -21.15 -25.48
C GLY A 121 16.91 -22.02 -24.37
N HIS A 122 17.75 -21.46 -23.49
CA HIS A 122 18.43 -22.18 -22.42
C HIS A 122 18.06 -21.65 -21.02
N GLY A 123 16.86 -21.08 -20.89
CA GLY A 123 16.40 -20.52 -19.63
C GLY A 123 15.10 -19.74 -19.75
N THR A 124 14.64 -19.22 -18.62
CA THR A 124 13.45 -18.39 -18.50
C THR A 124 13.82 -16.93 -18.30
N CYS A 125 13.02 -16.02 -18.85
CA CYS A 125 13.17 -14.58 -18.60
C CYS A 125 12.35 -14.19 -17.37
N GLU A 126 13.02 -13.90 -16.26
CA GLU A 126 12.43 -13.45 -15.01
C GLU A 126 12.87 -12.00 -14.73
N CYS A 127 11.90 -11.08 -14.66
CA CYS A 127 12.14 -9.66 -14.40
C CYS A 127 13.17 -8.98 -15.32
N GLY A 128 13.21 -9.39 -16.59
CA GLY A 128 14.14 -8.84 -17.58
C GLY A 128 15.56 -9.40 -17.49
N GLN A 129 15.76 -10.45 -16.67
CA GLN A 129 17.01 -11.19 -16.55
C GLN A 129 16.80 -12.66 -16.94
N CYS A 130 17.78 -13.25 -17.63
CA CYS A 130 17.74 -14.66 -17.97
C CYS A 130 18.18 -15.52 -16.80
N VAL A 131 17.30 -16.41 -16.36
CA VAL A 131 17.58 -17.49 -15.42
C VAL A 131 17.86 -18.75 -16.23
N CYS A 132 19.12 -19.14 -16.31
CA CYS A 132 19.54 -20.28 -17.12
C CYS A 132 19.07 -21.60 -16.51
N ASP A 133 18.61 -22.51 -17.36
CA ASP A 133 18.29 -23.87 -16.96
C ASP A 133 19.59 -24.59 -16.57
N TYR A 134 19.65 -25.13 -15.35
CA TYR A 134 20.77 -25.97 -14.95
C TYR A 134 20.66 -27.33 -15.64
N VAL A 135 21.53 -27.55 -16.62
CA VAL A 135 21.74 -28.88 -17.19
C VAL A 135 22.62 -29.66 -16.23
N LYS A 136 22.09 -30.76 -15.70
CA LYS A 136 22.80 -31.70 -14.82
C LYS A 136 23.69 -32.63 -15.61
#